data_AF-A0A1G2SD22-F1
#
_entry.id   AF-A0A1G2SD22-F1
#
_cell.length_a   1.000
_cell.length_b   1.000
_cell.length_c   1.000
_cell.angle_alpha   90.00
_cell.angle_beta   90.00
_cell.angle_gamma   90.00
#
_symmetry.space_group_name_H-M   'P 1'
#
loop_
_entity.id
_entity.type
_entity.pdbx_description
1 polymer ?
#
loop_
_entity_poly.entity_id
_entity_poly.type
_entity_poly.pdbx_seq_one_letter_code
_entity_poly.pdbx_strand_id
1 'polypeptide(L)' 'MSEKFKEEGVVTLACGDETCCPTVDFTNPEKVVLKDDFGGMVQLTRKQWSDLKDGFISKKG' A
#
# COMPACT_ATOMS: atom_id res chain seq x y z
N MET A 1 4.97 17.21 8.21
CA MET A 1 5.94 16.65 7.25
C MET A 1 5.43 15.29 6.85
N SER A 2 4.85 15.14 5.66
CA SER A 2 4.45 13.84 5.14
C SER A 2 5.72 13.12 4.69
N GLU A 3 6.22 12.20 5.51
CA GLU A 3 7.29 11.28 5.12
C GLU A 3 6.87 10.63 3.80
N LYS A 4 7.59 10.94 2.73
CA LYS A 4 7.38 10.30 1.43
C LYS A 4 7.84 8.85 1.58
N PHE A 5 6.88 7.96 1.84
CA PHE A 5 7.11 6.52 1.77
C PHE A 5 7.79 6.20 0.43
N LYS A 6 8.97 5.57 0.48
CA LYS A 6 9.62 5.06 -0.73
C LYS A 6 8.88 3.79 -1.14
N GLU A 7 8.29 3.81 -2.34
CA GLU A 7 7.56 2.67 -2.91
C GLU A 7 8.52 1.60 -3.45
N GLU A 8 9.42 1.12 -2.59
CA GLU A 8 10.52 0.22 -2.92
C GLU A 8 10.61 -0.90 -1.88
N GLY A 9 10.74 -2.15 -2.34
CA GLY A 9 10.77 -3.32 -1.46
C GLY A 9 9.44 -3.55 -0.73
N VAL A 10 9.49 -4.17 0.44
CA VAL A 10 8.30 -4.40 1.28
C VAL A 10 8.17 -3.27 2.30
N VAL A 11 7.04 -2.59 2.27
CA VAL A 11 6.71 -1.46 3.15
C VAL A 11 5.59 -1.90 4.09
N THR A 12 5.83 -1.87 5.39
CA THR A 12 4.78 -2.04 6.39
C THR A 12 4.03 -0.73 6.56
N LEU A 13 2.71 -0.75 6.36
CA LEU A 13 1.85 0.39 6.67
C LEU A 13 1.78 0.55 8.19
N ALA A 14 1.68 1.80 8.65
CA ALA A 14 1.72 2.11 10.07
C ALA A 14 0.71 1.27 10.86
N CYS A 15 1.23 0.43 11.75
CA CYS A 15 0.42 -0.26 12.75
C CYS A 15 -0.03 0.80 13.77
N GLY A 16 -1.34 1.02 13.89
CA GLY A 16 -1.87 1.74 15.05
C GLY A 16 -1.80 0.89 16.32
N ASP A 17 -2.46 1.37 17.39
CA ASP A 17 -2.63 0.64 18.67
C ASP A 17 -3.34 -0.73 18.53
N GLU A 18 -3.94 -1.02 17.37
CA GLU A 18 -4.76 -2.21 17.13
C GLU A 18 -4.15 -3.08 16.03
N THR A 19 -3.24 -3.98 16.43
CA THR A 19 -2.96 -5.37 15.94
C THR A 19 -2.92 -5.72 14.44
N CYS A 20 -3.20 -4.82 13.50
CA CYS A 20 -3.13 -5.07 12.07
C CYS A 20 -2.02 -4.22 11.45
N CYS A 21 -1.05 -4.89 10.84
CA CYS A 21 0.15 -4.32 10.25
C CYS A 21 0.22 -4.68 8.76
N PRO A 22 -0.69 -4.15 7.93
CA PRO A 22 -0.70 -4.54 6.53
C PRO A 22 0.60 -4.12 5.84
N THR A 23 1.07 -4.96 4.92
CA THR A 23 2.30 -4.72 4.17
C THR A 23 1.99 -4.49 2.70
N VAL A 24 2.79 -3.66 2.05
CA VAL A 24 2.74 -3.38 0.62
C VAL A 24 4.07 -3.78 0.02
N ASP A 25 4.03 -4.73 -0.90
CA ASP A 25 5.21 -5.25 -1.59
C ASP A 25 5.34 -4.57 -2.96
N PHE A 26 6.44 -3.83 -3.13
CA PHE A 26 6.86 -3.15 -4.35
C PHE A 26 8.07 -3.82 -5.01
N THR A 27 8.45 -5.03 -4.59
CA THR A 27 9.62 -5.74 -5.14
C THR A 27 9.43 -6.04 -6.63
N ASN A 28 8.18 -6.21 -7.08
CA ASN A 28 7.88 -6.37 -8.49
C ASN A 28 7.64 -5.00 -9.15
N PRO A 29 8.37 -4.65 -10.23
CA PRO A 29 8.20 -3.36 -10.89
C PRO A 29 6.83 -3.17 -11.58
N GLU A 30 6.15 -4.27 -11.94
CA GLU A 30 4.87 -4.24 -12.66
C GLU A 30 3.65 -4.36 -11.75
N LYS A 31 3.87 -4.83 -10.51
CA LYS A 31 2.79 -5.23 -9.59
C LYS A 31 3.04 -4.74 -8.18
N VAL A 32 1.96 -4.40 -7.50
CA VAL A 32 1.96 -4.02 -6.09
C VAL A 32 1.09 -5.03 -5.35
N VAL A 33 1.61 -5.65 -4.31
CA VAL A 33 0.86 -6.63 -3.51
C VAL A 33 0.59 -6.04 -2.13
N LEU A 34 -0.68 -5.91 -1.78
CA LEU A 34 -1.12 -5.57 -0.43
C LEU A 34 -1.40 -6.88 0.30
N LYS A 35 -0.77 -7.08 1.45
CA LYS A 35 -0.98 -8.23 2.32
C LYS A 35 -1.48 -7.75 3.66
N ASP A 36 -2.51 -8.39 4.15
CA ASP A 36 -3.09 -8.16 5.47
C ASP A 36 -2.63 -9.25 6.47
N ASP A 37 -2.67 -8.96 7.76
CA ASP A 37 -2.23 -9.87 8.83
C ASP A 37 -3.03 -11.19 8.87
N PHE A 38 -4.27 -11.20 8.38
CA PHE A 38 -5.12 -12.38 8.37
C PHE A 38 -4.97 -13.26 7.11
N GLY A 39 -3.92 -13.03 6.31
CA GLY A 39 -3.63 -13.80 5.09
C GLY A 39 -4.41 -13.36 3.85
N GLY A 40 -5.17 -12.27 3.95
CA GLY A 40 -5.76 -11.61 2.79
C GLY A 40 -4.68 -10.97 1.92
N MET A 41 -4.76 -11.18 0.60
CA MET A 41 -3.82 -10.58 -0.34
C MET A 41 -4.56 -10.01 -1.54
N VAL A 42 -4.21 -8.77 -1.91
CA VAL A 42 -4.71 -8.09 -3.09
C VAL A 42 -3.51 -7.72 -3.96
N GLN A 43 -3.53 -8.15 -5.22
CA GLN A 43 -2.52 -7.79 -6.20
C GLN A 43 -3.08 -6.75 -7.16
N LEU A 44 -2.37 -5.64 -7.30
CA LEU A 44 -2.68 -4.57 -8.24
C LEU A 44 -1.58 -4.45 -9.28
N THR A 45 -1.93 -4.06 -10.49
CA THR A 45 -0.96 -3.52 -11.45
C THR A 45 -0.49 -2.14 -11.00
N ARG A 46 0.67 -1.69 -11.47
CA ARG A 46 1.16 -0.33 -11.17
C ARG A 46 0.17 0.77 -11.58
N LYS A 47 -0.57 0.55 -12.67
CA LYS A 47 -1.64 1.45 -13.13
C LYS A 47 -2.77 1.53 -12.11
N GLN A 48 -3.32 0.38 -11.71
CA GLN A 48 -4.38 0.32 -10.69
C GLN A 48 -3.94 0.91 -9.35
N TRP A 49 -2.69 0.69 -8.96
CA TRP A 49 -2.12 1.32 -7.76
C TRP A 49 -2.08 2.85 -7.88
N SER A 50 -1.70 3.38 -9.03
CA SER A 50 -1.72 4.82 -9.30
C SER A 50 -3.14 5.40 -9.27
N ASP A 51 -4.09 4.74 -9.94
CA ASP A 51 -5.50 5.15 -9.97
C ASP A 51 -6.11 5.13 -8.56
N LEU A 52 -5.75 4.12 -7.75
CA LEU A 52 -6.18 4.01 -6.36
C LEU A 52 -5.64 5.17 -5.53
N LYS A 53 -4.34 5.47 -5.61
CA LYS A 53 -3.75 6.62 -4.89
C LYS A 53 -4.41 7.95 -5.28
N ASP A 54 -4.68 8.16 -6.56
CA ASP A 54 -5.35 9.37 -7.05
C ASP A 54 -6.76 9.52 -6.45
N GLY A 55 -7.53 8.43 -6.43
CA GLY A 55 -8.86 8.40 -5.82
C GLY A 55 -8.87 8.66 -4.30
N PHE A 56 -7.87 8.16 -3.57
CA PHE A 56 -7.75 8.40 -2.12
C PHE A 56 -7.28 9.82 -1.78
N ILE A 57 -6.38 10.40 -2.59
CA ILE A 57 -5.93 11.79 -2.41
C ILE A 57 -7.06 12.76 -2.77
N SER A 58 -7.85 12.46 -3.81
CA SER A 58 -8.97 13.28 -4.26
C SER A 58 -10.19 13.26 -3.31
N LYS A 59 -10.35 12.22 -2.50
CA LYS A 59 -11.47 12.11 -1.52
C LYS A 59 -11.20 12.69 -0.13
N LYS A 60 -10.07 13.37 0.11
CA LYS A 60 -9.94 14.29 1.27
C LYS A 60 -10.60 15.63 0.91
N GLY A 61 -11.93 15.65 0.90
CA GLY A 61 -12.77 16.85 0.95
C GLY A 61 -13.38 16.98 2.33
#